data_AF-A0AAV2FR10-F1
#
_entry.id   AF-A0AAV2FR10-F1
#
_cell.length_a   1.000
_cell.length_b   1.000
_cell.length_c   1.000
_cell.angle_alpha   90.00
_cell.angle_beta   90.00
_cell.angle_gamma   90.00
#
_symmetry.space_group_name_H-M   'P 1'
#
loop_
_entity.id
_entity.type
_entity.pdbx_description
1 polymer ?
#
loop_
_entity_poly.entity_id
_entity_poly.type
_entity_poly.pdbx_seq_one_letter_code
_entity_poly.pdbx_strand_id
1 'polypeptide(L)'
;MWDIVARPLHASIIGSKWVFDVKLHPNGSLGRFKTRVVAQGFKQEFEIDYEETFAPVAKMQTVKTLFVVAALRGWCLKKLDVKNAFLHGDLKKTIYMECPPGYLGGDKSKVCLLHRFFYGLKHTTRAWFEKFQDTILLAGFTHSDNDPSLFVQRIDRGITILLIYVDDMLISGYNVGRIQELTATLHATFHLKELGDVSYFLGLEVQLGEAFGRFGSNRIEIMYTGFPSSIKSQTEL
;
A
#
# COMPACT_ATOMS: atom_id res chain seq x y z
N MET A 1 -12.76 -14.19 -2.99
CA MET A 1 -12.96 -12.74 -2.73
C MET A 1 -14.27 -12.55 -1.96
N TRP A 2 -15.36 -13.13 -2.45
CA TRP A 2 -16.61 -13.31 -1.73
C TRP A 2 -17.36 -14.55 -2.25
N ASP A 3 -18.34 -15.03 -1.51
CA ASP A 3 -19.35 -15.97 -2.00
C ASP A 3 -20.71 -15.30 -2.12
N ILE A 4 -21.58 -15.85 -2.98
CA ILE A 4 -22.96 -15.38 -3.10
C ILE A 4 -23.85 -16.23 -2.21
N VAL A 5 -24.53 -15.59 -1.27
CA VAL A 5 -25.40 -16.24 -0.28
C VAL A 5 -26.78 -15.61 -0.29
N ALA A 6 -27.76 -16.34 0.25
CA ALA A 6 -29.09 -15.78 0.49
C ALA A 6 -29.01 -14.60 1.45
N ARG A 7 -29.83 -13.57 1.23
CA ARG A 7 -29.89 -12.39 2.09
C ARG A 7 -30.27 -12.80 3.52
N PRO A 8 -29.43 -12.52 4.52
CA PRO A 8 -29.76 -12.76 5.92
C PRO A 8 -30.87 -11.79 6.39
N LEU A 9 -31.79 -12.27 7.23
CA LEU A 9 -32.92 -11.47 7.73
C LEU A 9 -32.50 -10.37 8.74
N HIS A 10 -31.43 -10.58 9.50
CA HIS A 10 -31.07 -9.75 10.65
C HIS A 10 -29.61 -9.31 10.66
N ALA A 11 -28.89 -9.40 9.53
CA ALA A 11 -27.51 -8.93 9.45
C ALA A 11 -27.45 -7.54 8.82
N SER A 12 -26.48 -6.74 9.27
CA SER A 12 -26.09 -5.51 8.59
C SER A 12 -25.51 -5.86 7.21
N ILE A 13 -25.99 -5.19 6.17
CA ILE A 13 -25.54 -5.37 4.79
C ILE A 13 -25.05 -4.00 4.30
N ILE A 14 -23.76 -3.90 4.01
CA ILE A 14 -23.17 -2.68 3.47
C ILE A 14 -23.43 -2.59 1.97
N GLY A 15 -23.57 -1.38 1.44
CA GLY A 15 -23.72 -1.21 -0.01
C GLY A 15 -22.41 -1.46 -0.77
N SER A 16 -22.50 -1.51 -2.10
CA SER A 16 -21.33 -1.51 -2.99
C SER A 16 -21.54 -0.56 -4.16
N LYS A 17 -20.44 -0.09 -4.76
CA LYS A 17 -20.45 0.84 -5.89
C LYS A 17 -19.31 0.53 -6.87
N TRP A 18 -19.57 0.72 -8.15
CA TRP A 18 -18.53 0.75 -9.17
C TRP A 18 -17.82 2.10 -9.19
N VAL A 19 -16.50 2.07 -9.10
CA VAL A 19 -15.62 3.22 -9.31
C VAL A 19 -14.88 3.01 -10.62
N PHE A 20 -15.01 3.99 -11.51
CA PHE A 20 -14.37 4.02 -12.81
C PHE A 20 -13.27 5.07 -12.81
N ASP A 21 -12.12 4.72 -13.35
CA ASP A 21 -10.91 5.52 -13.35
C ASP A 21 -10.23 5.36 -14.72
N VAL A 22 -9.59 6.42 -15.19
CA VAL A 22 -8.91 6.45 -16.49
C VAL A 22 -7.44 6.75 -16.24
N LYS A 23 -6.58 5.76 -16.50
CA LYS A 23 -5.14 5.97 -16.47
C LYS A 23 -4.66 6.51 -17.81
N LEU A 24 -4.04 7.68 -17.78
CA LEU A 24 -3.35 8.27 -18.91
C LEU A 24 -1.88 7.83 -18.93
N HIS A 25 -1.30 7.82 -20.13
CA HIS A 25 0.14 7.73 -20.34
C HIS A 25 0.84 9.04 -19.93
N PRO A 26 2.18 9.03 -19.73
CA PRO A 26 2.93 10.26 -19.42
C PRO A 26 2.77 11.38 -20.46
N ASN A 27 2.53 11.02 -21.73
CA ASN A 27 2.27 11.97 -22.82
C ASN A 27 0.80 12.45 -22.87
N GLY A 28 -0.03 12.09 -21.88
CA GLY A 28 -1.44 12.49 -21.79
C GLY A 28 -2.43 11.64 -22.60
N SER A 29 -1.97 10.67 -23.40
CA SER A 29 -2.88 9.80 -24.17
C SER A 29 -3.59 8.77 -23.28
N LEU A 30 -4.74 8.27 -23.75
CA LEU A 30 -5.51 7.24 -23.05
C LEU A 30 -4.68 5.96 -22.89
N GLY A 31 -4.41 5.56 -21.66
CA GLY A 31 -3.67 4.33 -21.37
C GLY A 31 -4.58 3.15 -21.05
N ARG A 32 -5.36 3.23 -19.97
CA ARG A 32 -6.22 2.12 -19.54
C ARG A 32 -7.45 2.60 -18.77
N PHE A 33 -8.60 2.00 -19.07
CA PHE A 33 -9.75 2.05 -18.17
C PHE A 33 -9.52 1.12 -16.97
N LYS A 34 -9.79 1.61 -15.77
CA LYS A 34 -9.71 0.85 -14.53
C LYS A 34 -11.08 0.90 -13.86
N THR A 35 -11.60 -0.26 -13.54
CA THR A 35 -12.84 -0.39 -12.76
C THR A 35 -12.52 -1.07 -11.44
N ARG A 36 -13.21 -0.66 -10.38
CA ARG A 36 -13.11 -1.27 -9.05
C ARG A 36 -14.51 -1.33 -8.47
N VAL A 37 -14.83 -2.43 -7.80
CA VAL A 37 -15.94 -2.44 -6.85
C VAL A 37 -15.39 -1.89 -5.54
N VAL A 38 -16.17 -1.05 -4.88
CA VAL A 38 -15.86 -0.50 -3.56
C VAL A 38 -17.04 -0.74 -2.63
N ALA A 39 -16.77 -1.21 -1.43
CA ALA A 39 -17.73 -1.34 -0.36
C ALA A 39 -18.06 0.04 0.23
N GLN A 40 -19.32 0.28 0.57
CA GLN A 40 -19.77 1.52 1.17
C GLN A 40 -19.54 1.52 2.69
N GLY A 41 -18.29 1.42 3.11
CA GLY A 41 -17.94 1.29 4.53
C GLY A 41 -18.20 2.54 5.37
N PHE A 42 -18.50 3.69 4.77
CA PHE A 42 -19.00 4.86 5.51
C PHE A 42 -20.29 4.58 6.31
N LYS A 43 -21.06 3.56 5.90
CA LYS A 43 -22.24 3.08 6.62
C LYS A 43 -21.91 2.18 7.82
N GLN A 44 -20.63 1.84 8.02
CA GLN A 44 -20.21 1.05 9.17
C GLN A 44 -20.24 1.89 10.44
N GLU A 45 -20.69 1.28 11.53
CA GLU A 45 -20.86 1.89 12.85
C GLU A 45 -19.74 1.46 13.81
N PHE A 46 -19.20 2.44 14.55
CA PHE A 46 -18.20 2.20 15.60
C PHE A 46 -18.80 1.34 16.72
N GLU A 47 -17.98 0.48 17.32
CA GLU A 47 -18.32 -0.58 18.29
C GLU A 47 -19.24 -1.70 17.79
N ILE A 48 -19.89 -1.53 16.63
CA ILE A 48 -20.73 -2.57 16.01
C ILE A 48 -19.93 -3.29 14.95
N ASP A 49 -19.66 -2.60 13.84
CA ASP A 49 -18.90 -3.14 12.73
C ASP A 49 -17.41 -3.10 13.01
N TYR A 50 -16.97 -2.19 13.90
CA TYR A 50 -15.55 -1.98 14.13
C TYR A 50 -15.13 -1.26 15.41
N GLU A 51 -13.87 -1.47 15.78
CA GLU A 51 -13.28 -0.92 17.01
C GLU A 51 -12.11 0.04 16.73
N GLU A 52 -11.31 -0.17 15.68
CA GLU A 52 -10.18 0.73 15.41
C GLU A 52 -9.82 0.79 13.91
N THR A 53 -9.66 2.00 13.37
CA THR A 53 -9.40 2.25 11.94
C THR A 53 -7.98 2.72 11.65
N PHE A 54 -7.23 3.12 12.68
CA PHE A 54 -5.97 3.82 12.48
C PHE A 54 -4.90 2.90 11.90
N ALA A 55 -4.25 3.36 10.84
CA ALA A 55 -3.09 2.75 10.20
C ALA A 55 -2.02 3.84 10.00
N PRO A 56 -0.77 3.63 10.44
CA PRO A 56 0.31 4.59 10.22
C PRO A 56 0.58 4.83 8.72
N VAL A 57 0.89 6.09 8.39
CA VAL A 57 1.28 6.52 7.04
C VAL A 57 2.65 7.17 7.12
N ALA A 58 3.57 6.75 6.23
CA ALA A 58 4.92 7.29 6.19
C ALA A 58 4.93 8.82 6.07
N LYS A 59 5.68 9.46 6.96
CA LYS A 59 5.83 10.91 6.94
C LYS A 59 6.71 11.33 5.76
N MET A 60 6.34 12.42 5.10
CA MET A 60 7.12 12.95 3.97
C MET A 60 8.55 13.34 4.39
N GLN A 61 8.75 13.75 5.64
CA GLN A 61 10.08 14.00 6.20
C GLN A 61 10.92 12.71 6.20
N THR A 62 10.35 11.58 6.68
CA THR A 62 11.00 10.27 6.67
C THR A 62 11.38 9.82 5.26
N VAL A 63 10.48 9.99 4.29
CA VAL A 63 10.73 9.68 2.87
C VAL A 63 11.95 10.46 2.36
N LYS A 64 11.96 11.79 2.56
CA LYS A 64 13.06 12.66 2.12
C LYS A 64 14.37 12.32 2.82
N THR A 65 14.33 12.07 4.14
CA THR A 65 15.51 11.66 4.90
C THR A 65 16.09 10.34 4.39
N LEU A 66 15.25 9.36 4.08
CA LEU A 66 15.71 8.08 3.52
C LEU A 66 16.44 8.29 2.18
N PHE A 67 15.90 9.12 1.28
CA PHE A 67 16.57 9.45 0.03
C PHE A 67 17.95 10.10 0.25
N VAL A 68 18.02 11.11 1.10
CA VAL A 68 19.29 11.80 1.40
C VAL A 68 20.32 10.82 1.98
N VAL A 69 19.92 9.98 2.95
CA VAL A 69 20.80 8.99 3.56
C VAL A 69 21.29 7.98 2.52
N ALA A 70 20.38 7.47 1.67
CA ALA A 70 20.73 6.51 0.65
C ALA A 70 21.77 7.07 -0.32
N ALA A 71 21.65 8.32 -0.77
CA ALA A 71 22.71 8.90 -1.61
C ALA A 71 24.03 9.09 -0.89
N LEU A 72 24.01 9.71 0.29
CA LEU A 72 25.24 9.97 1.04
C LEU A 72 26.02 8.68 1.34
N ARG A 73 25.30 7.55 1.47
CA ARG A 73 25.87 6.24 1.74
C ARG A 73 26.05 5.35 0.51
N GLY A 74 25.61 5.80 -0.67
CA GLY A 74 25.59 4.98 -1.89
C GLY A 74 24.76 3.71 -1.79
N TRP A 75 23.66 3.75 -1.03
CA TRP A 75 22.72 2.63 -0.93
C TRP A 75 21.79 2.60 -2.13
N CYS A 76 21.43 1.39 -2.56
CA CYS A 76 20.38 1.22 -3.55
C CYS A 76 19.02 1.60 -2.96
N LEU A 77 18.13 2.10 -3.82
CA LEU A 77 16.75 2.43 -3.49
C LEU A 77 15.85 1.65 -4.42
N LYS A 78 15.10 0.71 -3.85
CA LYS A 78 14.15 -0.11 -4.62
C LYS A 78 12.73 0.22 -4.24
N LYS A 79 11.87 0.32 -5.25
CA LYS A 79 10.43 0.47 -5.08
C LYS A 79 9.75 -0.89 -5.16
N LEU A 80 8.95 -1.21 -4.15
CA LEU A 80 8.06 -2.37 -4.15
C LEU A 80 6.61 -1.90 -4.13
N ASP A 81 5.73 -2.59 -4.86
CA ASP A 81 4.29 -2.32 -4.91
C ASP A 81 3.54 -3.61 -4.57
N VAL A 82 2.62 -3.56 -3.61
CA VAL A 82 1.81 -4.73 -3.26
C VAL A 82 0.57 -4.79 -4.14
N LYS A 83 0.42 -5.91 -4.87
CA LYS A 83 -0.82 -6.13 -5.60
C LYS A 83 -1.97 -6.39 -4.64
N ASN A 84 -2.99 -5.54 -4.75
CA ASN A 84 -4.23 -5.66 -3.98
C ASN A 84 -3.98 -5.76 -2.46
N ALA A 85 -3.11 -4.89 -1.92
CA ALA A 85 -2.73 -4.81 -0.49
C ALA A 85 -3.88 -5.15 0.48
N PHE A 86 -5.05 -4.55 0.23
CA PHE A 86 -6.24 -4.70 1.05
C PHE A 86 -6.84 -6.10 1.11
N LEU A 87 -6.58 -6.99 0.13
CA LEU A 87 -7.09 -8.36 0.14
C LEU A 87 -6.27 -9.29 1.05
N HIS A 88 -5.11 -8.85 1.51
CA HIS A 88 -4.23 -9.67 2.35
C HIS A 88 -4.55 -9.57 3.84
N GLY A 89 -5.40 -8.62 4.25
CA GLY A 89 -5.87 -8.54 5.63
C GLY A 89 -6.81 -9.69 5.98
N ASP A 90 -6.73 -10.16 7.22
CA ASP A 90 -7.57 -11.25 7.74
C ASP A 90 -8.88 -10.70 8.33
N LEU A 91 -10.01 -11.04 7.70
CA LEU A 91 -11.32 -10.57 8.11
C LEU A 91 -11.80 -11.32 9.36
N LYS A 92 -11.83 -10.65 10.51
CA LYS A 92 -12.23 -11.26 11.81
C LYS A 92 -13.76 -11.35 12.00
N LYS A 93 -14.52 -10.45 11.37
CA LYS A 93 -15.99 -10.37 11.47
C LYS A 93 -16.64 -10.70 10.13
N THR A 94 -17.77 -11.39 10.15
CA THR A 94 -18.58 -11.63 8.94
C THR A 94 -19.11 -10.32 8.40
N ILE A 95 -18.83 -10.00 7.12
CA ILE A 95 -19.34 -8.82 6.45
C ILE A 95 -20.16 -9.22 5.22
N TYR A 96 -21.42 -8.77 5.17
CA TYR A 96 -22.29 -8.90 4.01
C TYR A 96 -22.31 -7.60 3.22
N MET A 97 -22.14 -7.69 1.92
CA MET A 97 -22.15 -6.57 0.99
C MET A 97 -23.22 -6.78 -0.08
N GLU A 98 -23.97 -5.74 -0.43
CA GLU A 98 -24.85 -5.75 -1.59
C GLU A 98 -24.06 -6.14 -2.85
N CYS A 99 -24.65 -6.99 -3.69
CA CYS A 99 -24.04 -7.35 -4.96
C CYS A 99 -23.79 -6.06 -5.79
N PRO A 100 -22.66 -5.94 -6.51
CA PRO A 100 -22.37 -4.76 -7.31
C PRO A 100 -23.52 -4.45 -8.29
N PRO A 101 -23.84 -3.17 -8.56
CA PRO A 101 -24.89 -2.83 -9.53
C PRO A 101 -24.68 -3.51 -10.88
N GLY A 102 -25.73 -4.12 -11.44
CA GLY A 102 -25.66 -4.89 -12.69
C GLY A 102 -25.12 -6.32 -12.55
N TYR A 103 -24.65 -6.73 -11.37
CA TYR A 103 -24.27 -8.10 -11.09
C TYR A 103 -25.51 -8.96 -10.80
N LEU A 104 -25.53 -10.21 -11.29
CA LEU A 104 -26.65 -11.16 -11.13
C LEU A 104 -28.03 -10.61 -11.52
N GLY A 105 -28.10 -9.69 -12.50
CA GLY A 105 -29.37 -9.10 -12.92
C GLY A 105 -30.06 -8.23 -11.87
N GLY A 106 -29.37 -7.84 -10.78
CA GLY A 106 -29.94 -7.03 -9.71
C GLY A 106 -30.80 -7.80 -8.70
N ASP A 107 -30.64 -9.13 -8.61
CA ASP A 107 -31.33 -9.97 -7.62
C ASP A 107 -30.99 -9.53 -6.18
N LYS A 108 -31.95 -8.87 -5.53
CA LYS A 108 -31.82 -8.39 -4.15
C LYS A 108 -31.98 -9.48 -3.10
N SER A 109 -32.38 -10.69 -3.48
CA SER A 109 -32.48 -11.84 -2.57
C SER A 109 -31.11 -12.42 -2.21
N LYS A 110 -30.05 -11.98 -2.88
CA LYS A 110 -28.69 -12.46 -2.69
C LYS A 110 -27.74 -11.33 -2.32
N VAL A 111 -26.72 -11.67 -1.54
CA VAL A 111 -25.66 -10.75 -1.10
C VAL A 111 -24.29 -11.40 -1.26
N CYS A 112 -23.24 -10.59 -1.31
CA CYS A 112 -21.85 -11.03 -1.27
C CYS A 112 -21.41 -11.19 0.19
N LEU A 113 -21.03 -12.41 0.59
CA LEU A 113 -20.32 -12.68 1.84
C LEU A 113 -18.83 -12.48 1.62
N LEU A 114 -18.23 -11.46 2.25
CA LEU A 114 -16.81 -11.14 2.07
C LEU A 114 -15.94 -12.11 2.87
N HIS A 115 -14.87 -12.62 2.24
CA HIS A 115 -13.87 -13.48 2.89
C HIS A 115 -12.56 -12.75 3.19
N ARG A 116 -12.35 -11.59 2.57
CA ARG A 116 -11.17 -10.74 2.70
C ARG A 116 -11.61 -9.29 2.81
N PHE A 117 -10.76 -8.45 3.38
CA PHE A 117 -11.01 -7.01 3.38
C PHE A 117 -11.14 -6.47 1.97
N PHE A 118 -12.01 -5.48 1.82
CA PHE A 118 -12.39 -4.92 0.53
C PHE A 118 -12.15 -3.42 0.52
N TYR A 119 -11.92 -2.84 -0.66
CA TYR A 119 -11.79 -1.39 -0.79
C TYR A 119 -13.03 -0.71 -0.21
N GLY A 120 -12.85 0.35 0.56
CA GLY A 120 -13.92 1.16 1.12
C GLY A 120 -14.48 0.70 2.46
N LEU A 121 -14.05 -0.45 3.02
CA LEU A 121 -14.30 -0.74 4.44
C LEU A 121 -13.37 0.10 5.31
N LYS A 122 -13.87 0.54 6.47
CA LYS A 122 -13.12 1.41 7.40
C LYS A 122 -11.86 0.77 8.02
N HIS A 123 -11.79 -0.55 8.07
CA HIS A 123 -10.73 -1.33 8.76
C HIS A 123 -9.67 -1.86 7.82
N THR A 124 -9.90 -1.73 6.52
CA THR A 124 -9.11 -2.39 5.49
C THR A 124 -7.65 -1.96 5.52
N THR A 125 -7.40 -0.65 5.68
CA THR A 125 -6.03 -0.09 5.74
C THR A 125 -5.27 -0.58 6.95
N ARG A 126 -5.93 -0.61 8.12
CA ARG A 126 -5.35 -1.11 9.36
C ARG A 126 -5.03 -2.60 9.29
N ALA A 127 -5.99 -3.42 8.90
CA ALA A 127 -5.79 -4.87 8.87
C ALA A 127 -4.68 -5.27 7.88
N TRP A 128 -4.57 -4.55 6.77
CA TRP A 128 -3.42 -4.67 5.88
C TRP A 128 -2.10 -4.33 6.60
N PHE A 129 -2.05 -3.18 7.27
CA PHE A 129 -0.85 -2.75 7.98
C PHE A 129 -0.46 -3.72 9.12
N GLU A 130 -1.41 -4.23 9.90
CA GLU A 130 -1.16 -5.23 10.96
C GLU A 130 -0.52 -6.50 10.37
N LYS A 131 -1.11 -7.06 9.30
CA LYS A 131 -0.57 -8.25 8.64
C LYS A 131 0.84 -8.03 8.09
N PHE A 132 1.05 -6.87 7.46
CA PHE A 132 2.34 -6.46 6.94
C PHE A 132 3.36 -6.33 8.08
N GLN A 133 3.01 -5.59 9.13
CA GLN A 133 3.83 -5.40 10.31
C GLN A 133 4.26 -6.73 10.90
N ASP A 134 3.34 -7.65 11.17
CA ASP A 134 3.65 -8.95 11.76
C ASP A 134 4.67 -9.72 10.90
N THR A 135 4.51 -9.67 9.58
CA THR A 135 5.43 -10.32 8.63
C THR A 135 6.84 -9.70 8.70
N ILE A 136 6.92 -8.37 8.80
CA ILE A 136 8.19 -7.64 8.87
C ILE A 136 8.88 -7.83 10.23
N LEU A 137 8.12 -7.82 11.33
CA LEU A 137 8.65 -8.08 12.66
C LEU A 137 9.19 -9.52 12.77
N LEU A 138 8.48 -10.50 12.22
CA LEU A 138 8.97 -11.89 12.14
C LEU A 138 10.24 -12.03 11.28
N ALA A 139 10.43 -11.17 10.28
CA ALA A 139 11.67 -11.09 9.50
C ALA A 139 12.83 -10.40 10.26
N GLY A 140 12.62 -10.02 11.52
CA GLY A 140 13.64 -9.48 12.41
C GLY A 140 13.87 -7.97 12.25
N PHE A 141 12.87 -7.24 11.77
CA PHE A 141 12.87 -5.76 11.78
C PHE A 141 12.17 -5.23 13.02
N THR A 142 12.42 -3.97 13.35
CA THR A 142 11.69 -3.24 14.38
C THR A 142 11.17 -1.91 13.82
N HIS A 143 10.11 -1.38 14.41
CA HIS A 143 9.66 -0.03 14.08
C HIS A 143 10.64 1.04 14.54
N SER A 144 10.62 2.18 13.87
CA SER A 144 11.21 3.41 14.36
C SER A 144 10.25 4.12 15.32
N ASP A 145 10.78 4.61 16.43
CA ASP A 145 10.01 5.41 17.41
C ASP A 145 9.48 6.72 16.81
N ASN A 146 10.15 7.24 15.77
CA ASN A 146 9.79 8.52 15.14
C ASN A 146 8.74 8.38 14.03
N ASP A 147 8.66 7.21 13.41
CA ASP A 147 7.73 6.93 12.32
C ASP A 147 7.39 5.42 12.30
N PRO A 148 6.18 5.03 12.75
CA PRO A 148 5.79 3.62 12.80
C PRO A 148 5.73 2.94 11.43
N SER A 149 5.68 3.70 10.33
CA SER A 149 5.74 3.17 8.97
C SER A 149 7.17 2.88 8.50
N LEU A 150 8.19 3.26 9.28
CA LEU A 150 9.60 2.99 9.03
C LEU A 150 10.06 1.79 9.87
N PHE A 151 10.50 0.76 9.17
CA PHE A 151 11.07 -0.46 9.75
C PHE A 151 12.58 -0.49 9.53
N VAL A 152 13.30 -0.88 10.57
CA VAL A 152 14.77 -0.91 10.56
C VAL A 152 15.24 -2.27 11.07
N GLN A 153 16.19 -2.86 10.36
CA GLN A 153 16.95 -4.00 10.83
C GLN A 153 18.42 -3.60 10.90
N ARG A 154 19.03 -3.78 12.07
CA ARG A 154 20.47 -3.58 12.30
C ARG A 154 21.12 -4.93 12.55
N ILE A 155 22.24 -5.16 11.88
CA ILE A 155 23.14 -6.29 12.09
C ILE A 155 24.57 -5.75 12.25
N ASP A 156 25.49 -6.56 12.77
CA ASP A 156 26.85 -6.15 13.14
C ASP A 156 27.61 -5.35 12.07
N ARG A 157 27.32 -5.59 10.78
CA ARG A 157 27.95 -4.89 9.65
C ARG A 157 26.98 -4.19 8.69
N GLY A 158 25.74 -3.91 9.10
CA GLY A 158 24.80 -3.33 8.15
C GLY A 158 23.46 -2.90 8.73
N ILE A 159 22.78 -2.07 7.94
CA ILE A 159 21.43 -1.62 8.20
C ILE A 159 20.60 -1.80 6.94
N THR A 160 19.39 -2.31 7.12
CA THR A 160 18.35 -2.37 6.10
C THR A 160 17.15 -1.58 6.61
N ILE A 161 16.61 -0.75 5.75
CA ILE A 161 15.50 0.16 6.02
C ILE A 161 14.39 -0.17 5.04
N LEU A 162 13.18 -0.34 5.56
CA LEU A 162 11.95 -0.52 4.80
C LEU A 162 10.94 0.53 5.24
N LEU A 163 10.40 1.29 4.30
CA LEU A 163 9.37 2.29 4.53
C LEU A 163 8.11 1.89 3.76
N ILE A 164 6.96 1.87 4.43
CA ILE A 164 5.66 1.59 3.79
C ILE A 164 4.78 2.85 3.76
N TYR A 165 4.23 3.15 2.59
CA TYR A 165 3.15 4.11 2.40
C TYR A 165 1.96 3.39 1.76
N VAL A 166 1.03 2.92 2.59
CA VAL A 166 -0.15 2.15 2.14
C VAL A 166 0.23 0.92 1.31
N ASP A 167 0.17 1.00 -0.02
CA ASP A 167 0.50 -0.06 -0.98
C ASP A 167 1.90 0.09 -1.63
N ASP A 168 2.49 1.28 -1.56
CA ASP A 168 3.82 1.60 -2.05
C ASP A 168 4.88 1.43 -0.96
N MET A 169 6.04 0.84 -1.28
CA MET A 169 7.14 0.65 -0.34
C MET A 169 8.48 1.09 -0.92
N LEU A 170 9.37 1.55 -0.04
CA LEU A 170 10.78 1.79 -0.33
C LEU A 170 11.64 0.88 0.53
N ILE A 171 12.58 0.18 -0.08
CA ILE A 171 13.60 -0.58 0.62
C ILE A 171 14.99 -0.08 0.23
N SER A 172 15.85 0.09 1.22
CA SER A 172 17.23 0.56 1.05
C SER A 172 18.12 0.03 2.16
N GLY A 173 19.42 0.08 1.99
CA GLY A 173 20.35 -0.36 3.01
C GLY A 173 21.73 -0.70 2.46
N TYR A 174 22.63 -1.02 3.39
CA TYR A 174 24.00 -1.42 3.07
C TYR A 174 24.06 -2.84 2.47
N ASN A 175 23.24 -3.76 2.97
CA ASN A 175 23.32 -5.18 2.60
C ASN A 175 22.28 -5.54 1.53
N VAL A 176 22.74 -5.61 0.28
CA VAL A 176 21.90 -5.97 -0.88
C VAL A 176 21.31 -7.38 -0.77
N GLY A 177 22.04 -8.34 -0.19
CA GLY A 177 21.55 -9.70 0.02
C GLY A 177 20.32 -9.72 0.94
N ARG A 178 20.35 -8.95 2.04
CA ARG A 178 19.20 -8.81 2.94
C ARG A 178 18.00 -8.14 2.29
N ILE A 179 18.24 -7.15 1.43
CA ILE A 179 17.18 -6.53 0.61
C ILE A 179 16.53 -7.59 -0.27
N GLN A 180 17.31 -8.46 -0.93
CA GLN A 180 16.78 -9.54 -1.76
C GLN A 180 16.02 -10.59 -0.96
N GLU A 181 16.53 -11.02 0.20
CA GLU A 181 15.85 -11.95 1.12
C GLU A 181 14.49 -11.42 1.58
N LEU A 182 14.45 -10.14 2.00
CA LEU A 182 13.21 -9.50 2.43
C LEU A 182 12.23 -9.35 1.27
N THR A 183 12.70 -8.89 0.10
CA THR A 183 11.86 -8.78 -1.09
C THR A 183 11.28 -10.13 -1.49
N ALA A 184 12.06 -11.21 -1.42
CA ALA A 184 11.58 -12.57 -1.71
C ALA A 184 10.51 -13.03 -0.70
N THR A 185 10.73 -12.77 0.59
CA THR A 185 9.77 -13.08 1.68
C THR A 185 8.45 -12.33 1.47
N LEU A 186 8.53 -11.04 1.17
CA LEU A 186 7.36 -10.21 0.90
C LEU A 186 6.66 -10.62 -0.39
N HIS A 187 7.41 -10.98 -1.43
CA HIS A 187 6.85 -11.46 -2.68
C HIS A 187 6.09 -12.78 -2.50
N ALA A 188 6.63 -13.71 -1.70
CA ALA A 188 5.97 -14.97 -1.37
C ALA A 188 4.68 -14.77 -0.56
N THR A 189 4.67 -13.78 0.33
CA THR A 189 3.53 -13.54 1.25
C THR A 189 2.44 -12.67 0.60
N PHE A 190 2.81 -11.64 -0.15
CA PHE A 190 1.89 -10.58 -0.60
C PHE A 190 1.81 -10.42 -2.12
N HIS A 191 2.51 -11.24 -2.90
CA HIS A 191 2.53 -11.17 -4.36
C HIS A 191 2.93 -9.78 -4.89
N LEU A 192 4.12 -9.34 -4.49
CA LEU A 192 4.67 -8.05 -4.89
C LEU A 192 4.81 -7.89 -6.41
N LYS A 193 4.75 -6.64 -6.84
CA LYS A 193 5.30 -6.18 -8.11
C LYS A 193 6.58 -5.39 -7.80
N GLU A 194 7.74 -5.92 -8.16
CA GLU A 194 8.98 -5.16 -8.10
C GLU A 194 8.97 -4.14 -9.24
N LEU A 195 9.17 -2.86 -8.92
CA LEU A 195 9.15 -1.77 -9.89
C LEU A 195 10.55 -1.30 -10.29
N GLY A 196 11.60 -1.99 -9.80
CA GLY A 196 12.99 -1.66 -10.07
C GLY A 196 13.47 -0.45 -9.25
N ASP A 197 14.45 0.26 -9.82
CA ASP A 197 15.03 1.45 -9.21
C ASP A 197 14.01 2.59 -9.10
N VAL A 198 14.11 3.35 -8.01
CA VAL A 198 13.17 4.44 -7.72
C VAL A 198 13.45 5.62 -8.66
N SER A 199 12.56 5.84 -9.61
CA SER A 199 12.49 7.08 -10.41
C SER A 199 11.39 8.03 -9.91
N TYR A 200 10.31 7.49 -9.34
CA TYR A 200 9.19 8.26 -8.78
C TYR A 200 8.62 7.60 -7.52
N PHE A 201 8.42 8.39 -6.47
CA PHE A 201 7.75 7.95 -5.24
C PHE A 201 6.97 9.10 -4.59
N LEU A 202 5.66 8.92 -4.41
CA LEU A 202 4.76 9.91 -3.77
C LEU A 202 4.85 11.35 -4.35
N GLY A 203 4.94 11.46 -5.69
CA GLY A 203 5.05 12.74 -6.38
C GLY A 203 6.46 13.36 -6.36
N LEU A 204 7.43 12.67 -5.78
CA LEU A 204 8.84 13.02 -5.88
C LEU A 204 9.46 12.28 -7.07
N GLU A 205 10.02 13.04 -8.00
CA GLU A 205 10.93 12.47 -9.00
C GLU A 205 12.33 12.38 -8.38
N VAL A 206 12.95 11.22 -8.55
CA VAL A 206 14.25 10.89 -7.97
C VAL A 206 15.21 10.54 -9.09
N GLN A 207 16.27 11.32 -9.22
CA GLN A 207 17.40 11.01 -10.10
C GLN A 207 18.64 10.75 -9.25
N LEU A 208 19.12 9.51 -9.26
CA LEU A 208 20.37 9.09 -8.64
C LEU A 208 21.47 9.18 -9.69
N GLY A 209 22.36 10.16 -9.57
CA GLY A 209 23.51 10.30 -10.47
C GLY A 209 24.71 9.46 -10.02
N GLU A 210 25.44 8.87 -10.97
CA GLU A 210 26.76 8.28 -10.70
C GLU A 210 27.81 9.37 -10.41
N ALA A 211 28.74 9.08 -9.50
CA ALA A 211 29.75 10.02 -9.05
C ALA A 211 30.71 10.42 -10.18
N PHE A 212 30.73 11.71 -10.54
CA PHE A 212 31.73 12.29 -11.43
C PHE A 212 32.98 12.70 -10.62
N GLY A 213 34.10 12.00 -10.82
CA GLY A 213 35.47 12.52 -10.63
C GLY A 213 35.95 12.85 -9.20
N ARG A 214 36.90 12.02 -8.71
CA ARG A 214 37.92 12.23 -7.64
C ARG A 214 37.57 12.86 -6.27
N PHE A 215 36.37 13.39 -6.06
CA PHE A 215 35.79 13.72 -4.75
C PHE A 215 34.33 13.26 -4.77
N GLY A 216 34.11 11.95 -4.62
CA GLY A 216 32.82 11.30 -4.84
C GLY A 216 31.76 11.70 -3.81
N SER A 217 30.88 12.63 -4.19
CA SER A 217 29.56 12.79 -3.59
C SER A 217 28.54 12.33 -4.62
N ASN A 218 27.72 11.33 -4.28
CA ASN A 218 26.54 11.00 -5.08
C ASN A 218 25.61 12.22 -5.11
N ARG A 219 25.08 12.56 -6.29
CA ARG A 219 24.11 13.65 -6.46
C ARG A 219 22.71 13.04 -6.50
N ILE A 220 21.84 13.50 -5.61
CA ILE A 220 20.39 13.33 -5.76
C ILE A 220 19.81 14.65 -6.18
N GLU A 221 19.05 14.62 -7.27
CA GLU A 221 18.05 15.64 -7.55
C GLU A 221 16.68 15.10 -7.18
N ILE A 222 16.07 15.72 -6.17
CA ILE A 222 14.65 15.51 -5.84
C ILE A 222 13.90 16.66 -6.49
N MET A 223 13.27 16.40 -7.62
CA MET A 223 12.37 17.37 -8.25
C MET A 223 10.96 17.15 -7.73
N TYR A 224 10.33 18.22 -7.26
CA TYR A 224 8.91 18.21 -6.95
C TYR A 224 8.17 18.28 -8.28
N THR A 225 7.66 17.15 -8.75
CA THR A 225 6.66 17.18 -9.79
C THR A 225 5.34 17.46 -9.07
N GLY A 226 4.66 18.57 -9.42
CA GLY A 226 3.32 18.82 -8.87
C GLY A 226 2.48 17.56 -9.03
N PHE A 227 1.69 17.20 -8.00
CA PHE A 227 0.85 16.01 -8.04
C PHE A 227 0.17 15.91 -9.41
N PRO A 228 0.35 14.79 -10.15
CA PRO A 228 -0.47 14.55 -11.32
C PRO A 228 -1.92 14.70 -10.86
N SER A 229 -2.69 15.53 -11.56
CA SER A 229 -4.03 16.01 -11.21
C SER A 229 -5.11 14.90 -11.15
N SER A 230 -4.70 13.63 -11.00
CA SER A 230 -5.52 12.44 -10.91
C SER A 230 -5.54 11.77 -9.53
N ILE A 231 -4.98 12.39 -8.48
CA ILE A 231 -5.25 11.99 -7.09
C ILE A 231 -6.13 13.06 -6.43
N LYS A 232 -7.43 12.99 -6.66
CA LYS A 232 -8.45 13.66 -5.82
C LYS A 232 -9.15 12.61 -4.95
N SER A 233 -9.07 12.88 -3.64
CA SER A 233 -9.91 12.42 -2.52
C SER A 233 -10.15 10.91 -2.34
N GLN A 234 -9.36 10.30 -1.45
CA GLN A 234 -9.83 9.18 -0.60
C GLN A 234 -10.50 9.67 0.69
N THR A 235 -10.77 10.97 0.83
CA THR A 235 -11.36 11.55 2.06
C THR A 235 -12.88 11.68 2.02
N GLU A 236 -13.54 11.30 0.92
CA GLU A 236 -15.01 11.30 0.82
C GLU A 236 -15.49 10.04 0.09
N LEU A 237 -15.30 8.89 0.73
CA LEU A 237 -16.13 7.71 0.48
C LEU A 237 -16.55 7.10 1.80
#